data_AF-A0A453HPG5-F1
#
_entry.id   AF-A0A453HPG5-F1
#
_cell.length_a   1.000
_cell.length_b   1.000
_cell.length_c   1.000
_cell.angle_alpha   90.00
_cell.angle_beta   90.00
_cell.angle_gamma   90.00
#
_symmetry.space_group_name_H-M   'P 1'
#
loop_
_entity.id
_entity.type
_entity.pdbx_description
1 polymer ?
#
loop_
_entity_poly.entity_id
_entity_poly.type
_entity_poly.pdbx_seq_one_letter_code
_entity_poly.pdbx_strand_id
1 'polypeptide(L)'
;CFDMMHYGHCNALRQARALGDELVVGVVSDDEITANKGPPVTPLHERMKMVRAVKWVDDVIPDAPYAITEDFMNKLFNEYNIDYIIHGDDPCLLPDGTDAYALAKKAGRYKQIKRTEGVSTTDIVGRMLLCVRERPVSDNQSHSSLQRQFSHGHGQNIDDSGFGNGTKISHFLPTSRRIVQFSNGRGPGPDSRVVYIDGAFDLFHAGHVEDIATCSRAWRFLACGHSHRSDHKFNSRTTSPNHESP
;
A
#
# COMPACT_ATOMS: atom_id res chain seq x y z
N CYS A 1 -4.04 -1.05 -9.80
CA CYS A 1 -3.13 0.10 -9.58
C CYS A 1 -1.96 -0.22 -8.65
N PHE A 2 -2.22 -0.50 -7.36
CA PHE A 2 -1.16 -0.68 -6.34
C PHE A 2 -0.21 0.52 -6.21
N ASP A 3 -0.76 1.72 -6.39
CA ASP A 3 -0.03 2.97 -6.21
C ASP A 3 0.05 3.31 -4.72
N MET A 4 1.21 3.77 -4.24
CA MET A 4 1.49 3.97 -2.81
C MET A 4 1.08 2.74 -1.97
N MET A 5 1.63 1.58 -2.33
CA MET A 5 1.24 0.29 -1.75
C MET A 5 1.37 0.29 -0.21
N HIS A 6 0.42 -0.36 0.47
CA HIS A 6 0.29 -0.33 1.93
C HIS A 6 -0.35 -1.62 2.45
N TYR A 7 -0.41 -1.81 3.77
CA TYR A 7 -0.87 -3.07 4.36
C TYR A 7 -2.31 -3.48 3.96
N GLY A 8 -3.17 -2.51 3.65
CA GLY A 8 -4.50 -2.78 3.07
C GLY A 8 -4.45 -3.54 1.74
N HIS A 9 -3.53 -3.19 0.84
CA HIS A 9 -3.28 -3.94 -0.40
C HIS A 9 -2.74 -5.34 -0.10
N CYS A 10 -1.78 -5.46 0.83
CA CYS A 10 -1.23 -6.76 1.22
C CYS A 10 -2.29 -7.68 1.83
N ASN A 11 -3.22 -7.15 2.64
CA ASN A 11 -4.33 -7.94 3.18
C ASN A 11 -5.33 -8.35 2.09
N ALA A 12 -5.56 -7.50 1.09
CA ALA A 12 -6.40 -7.86 -0.05
C ALA A 12 -5.80 -9.04 -0.82
N LEU A 13 -4.49 -8.98 -1.12
CA LEU A 13 -3.75 -10.08 -1.75
C LEU A 13 -3.75 -11.36 -0.88
N ARG A 14 -3.59 -11.24 0.44
CA ARG A 14 -3.74 -12.37 1.36
C ARG A 14 -5.13 -13.02 1.28
N GLN A 15 -6.19 -12.21 1.27
CA GLN A 15 -7.56 -12.70 1.14
C GLN A 15 -7.76 -13.38 -0.22
N ALA A 16 -7.25 -12.80 -1.31
CA ALA A 16 -7.32 -13.38 -2.64
C ALA A 16 -6.58 -14.73 -2.72
N ARG A 17 -5.35 -14.80 -2.20
CA ARG A 17 -4.56 -16.05 -2.14
C ARG A 17 -5.22 -17.13 -1.28
N ALA A 18 -6.10 -16.78 -0.33
CA ALA A 18 -6.84 -17.75 0.46
C ALA A 18 -8.04 -18.38 -0.27
N LEU A 19 -8.41 -17.84 -1.44
CA LEU A 19 -9.52 -18.33 -2.27
C LEU A 19 -9.08 -19.32 -3.37
N GLY A 20 -7.78 -19.61 -3.47
CA GLY A 20 -7.19 -20.52 -4.45
C GLY A 20 -5.77 -20.95 -4.06
N ASP A 21 -5.11 -21.67 -4.95
CA ASP A 21 -3.77 -22.23 -4.71
C ASP A 21 -2.63 -21.38 -5.28
N GLU A 22 -2.92 -20.55 -6.27
CA GLU A 22 -1.98 -19.60 -6.87
C GLU A 22 -2.64 -18.22 -7.01
N LEU A 23 -1.86 -17.16 -6.86
CA LEU A 23 -2.29 -15.78 -7.04
C LEU A 23 -1.40 -15.06 -8.06
N VAL A 24 -2.01 -14.78 -9.22
CA VAL A 24 -1.43 -13.92 -10.25
C VAL A 24 -2.05 -12.52 -10.14
N VAL A 25 -1.22 -11.48 -10.15
CA VAL A 25 -1.67 -10.09 -9.98
C VAL A 25 -1.42 -9.27 -11.24
N GLY A 26 -2.49 -8.75 -11.84
CA GLY A 26 -2.39 -7.74 -12.91
C GLY A 26 -2.06 -6.36 -12.35
N VAL A 27 -0.98 -5.74 -12.83
CA VAL A 27 -0.59 -4.38 -12.48
C VAL A 27 -0.88 -3.46 -13.66
N VAL A 28 -1.81 -2.53 -13.44
CA VAL A 28 -2.27 -1.57 -14.46
C VAL A 28 -1.13 -0.65 -14.90
N SER A 29 -1.01 -0.35 -16.20
CA SER A 29 0.01 0.56 -16.74
C SER A 29 -0.18 2.01 -16.27
N ASP A 30 0.86 2.83 -16.40
CA ASP A 30 0.81 4.26 -16.02
C ASP A 30 -0.17 5.06 -16.91
N ASP A 31 -0.23 4.72 -18.21
CA ASP A 31 -1.13 5.36 -19.18
C ASP A 31 -2.61 5.07 -18.88
N GLU A 32 -2.93 3.80 -18.63
CA GLU A 32 -4.28 3.35 -18.26
C GLU A 32 -4.75 4.01 -16.95
N ILE A 33 -3.85 4.12 -15.98
CA ILE A 33 -4.13 4.82 -14.73
C ILE A 33 -4.43 6.29 -14.99
N THR A 34 -3.57 6.96 -15.78
CA THR A 34 -3.70 8.39 -16.06
C THR A 34 -5.01 8.70 -16.76
N ALA A 35 -5.43 7.86 -17.71
CA ALA A 35 -6.69 8.03 -18.43
C ALA A 35 -7.94 7.90 -17.55
N ASN A 36 -7.89 7.10 -16.47
CA ASN A 36 -9.09 6.74 -15.69
C ASN A 36 -9.19 7.45 -14.33
N LYS A 37 -8.07 7.76 -13.67
CA LYS A 37 -8.08 8.32 -12.31
C LYS A 37 -7.05 9.43 -12.05
N GLY A 38 -6.23 9.78 -13.04
CA GLY A 38 -5.09 10.68 -12.90
C GLY A 38 -3.76 9.93 -12.73
N PRO A 39 -2.62 10.65 -12.89
CA PRO A 39 -1.31 10.03 -12.96
C PRO A 39 -0.93 9.35 -11.65
N PRO A 40 -0.25 8.18 -11.70
CA PRO A 40 0.20 7.50 -10.50
C PRO A 40 1.39 8.25 -9.87
N VAL A 41 1.53 8.16 -8.54
CA VAL A 41 2.71 8.69 -7.83
C VAL A 41 3.91 7.76 -8.01
N THR A 42 3.67 6.45 -7.93
CA THR A 42 4.67 5.40 -8.06
C THR A 42 4.70 4.86 -9.50
N PRO A 43 5.84 4.89 -10.21
CA PRO A 43 5.92 4.39 -11.58
C PRO A 43 5.70 2.87 -11.66
N LEU A 44 5.28 2.37 -12.82
CA LEU A 44 4.92 0.96 -13.02
C LEU A 44 5.95 -0.04 -12.48
N HIS A 45 7.24 0.17 -12.77
CA HIS A 45 8.30 -0.76 -12.36
C HIS A 45 8.44 -0.88 -10.83
N GLU A 46 8.26 0.21 -10.09
CA GLU A 46 8.26 0.19 -8.62
C GLU A 46 7.00 -0.49 -8.08
N ARG A 47 5.83 -0.22 -8.67
CA ARG A 47 4.58 -0.89 -8.29
C ARG A 47 4.68 -2.40 -8.50
N MET A 48 5.24 -2.85 -9.62
CA MET A 48 5.50 -4.26 -9.88
C MET A 48 6.48 -4.87 -8.87
N LYS A 49 7.59 -4.17 -8.56
CA LYS A 49 8.57 -4.63 -7.56
C LYS A 49 7.90 -4.84 -6.19
N MET A 50 7.06 -3.89 -5.78
CA MET A 50 6.31 -3.98 -4.53
C MET A 50 5.33 -5.15 -4.50
N VAL A 51 4.56 -5.35 -5.57
CA VAL A 51 3.59 -6.45 -5.67
C VAL A 51 4.31 -7.81 -5.66
N ARG A 52 5.39 -7.97 -6.42
CA ARG A 52 6.20 -9.22 -6.46
C ARG A 52 6.83 -9.56 -5.10
N ALA A 53 7.08 -8.57 -4.25
CA ALA A 53 7.65 -8.79 -2.92
C ALA A 53 6.63 -9.28 -1.88
N VAL A 54 5.34 -9.25 -2.19
CA VAL A 54 4.30 -9.76 -1.28
C VAL A 54 4.30 -11.27 -1.30
N LYS A 55 4.54 -11.89 -0.13
CA LYS A 55 4.67 -13.35 0.03
C LYS A 55 3.50 -14.23 -0.45
N TRP A 56 2.35 -13.64 -0.76
CA TRP A 56 1.15 -14.33 -1.24
C TRP A 56 0.98 -14.25 -2.74
N VAL A 57 1.84 -13.48 -3.44
CA VAL A 57 1.80 -13.30 -4.89
C VAL A 57 2.77 -14.26 -5.52
N ASP A 58 2.27 -15.06 -6.47
CA ASP A 58 3.04 -16.08 -7.18
C ASP A 58 3.60 -15.51 -8.50
N ASP A 59 2.81 -14.72 -9.23
CA ASP A 59 3.27 -14.01 -10.43
C ASP A 59 2.56 -12.65 -10.64
N VAL A 60 3.13 -11.82 -11.50
CA VAL A 60 2.65 -10.48 -11.83
C VAL A 60 2.60 -10.29 -13.35
N ILE A 61 1.42 -9.89 -13.83
CA ILE A 61 1.18 -9.51 -15.23
C ILE A 61 1.37 -7.99 -15.34
N PRO A 62 2.35 -7.51 -16.12
CA PRO A 62 2.50 -6.08 -16.40
C PRO A 62 1.40 -5.59 -17.34
N ASP A 63 1.23 -4.26 -17.40
CA ASP A 63 0.38 -3.57 -18.39
C ASP A 63 -1.04 -4.14 -18.49
N ALA A 64 -1.63 -4.51 -17.34
CA ALA A 64 -3.03 -4.90 -17.30
C ALA A 64 -3.92 -3.70 -17.68
N PRO A 65 -5.01 -3.90 -18.42
CA PRO A 65 -5.96 -2.82 -18.69
C PRO A 65 -6.68 -2.38 -17.41
N TYR A 66 -7.17 -1.15 -17.36
CA TYR A 66 -7.95 -0.66 -16.22
C TYR A 66 -9.28 -1.40 -16.08
N ALA A 67 -9.99 -1.59 -17.21
CA ALA A 67 -11.21 -2.38 -17.31
C ALA A 67 -10.92 -3.79 -17.83
N ILE A 68 -11.69 -4.78 -17.36
CA ILE A 68 -11.61 -6.12 -17.93
C ILE A 68 -12.27 -6.11 -19.31
N THR A 69 -11.46 -6.21 -20.36
CA THR A 69 -11.91 -6.36 -21.75
C THR A 69 -12.11 -7.83 -22.12
N GLU A 70 -12.81 -8.11 -23.23
CA GLU A 70 -12.96 -9.49 -23.73
C GLU A 70 -11.60 -10.13 -24.06
N ASP A 71 -10.71 -9.37 -24.72
CA ASP A 71 -9.37 -9.84 -25.07
C ASP A 71 -8.54 -10.16 -23.83
N PHE A 72 -8.55 -9.29 -22.82
CA PHE A 72 -7.80 -9.53 -21.60
C PHE A 72 -8.40 -10.68 -20.80
N MET A 73 -9.72 -10.83 -20.79
CA MET A 73 -10.39 -11.96 -20.15
C MET A 73 -10.03 -13.29 -20.84
N ASN A 74 -9.98 -13.32 -22.18
CA ASN A 74 -9.51 -14.48 -22.94
C ASN A 74 -8.06 -14.82 -22.59
N LYS A 75 -7.18 -13.82 -22.51
CA LYS A 75 -5.79 -13.99 -22.08
C LYS A 75 -5.73 -14.59 -20.67
N LEU A 76 -6.45 -14.01 -19.70
CA LEU A 76 -6.48 -14.52 -18.32
C LEU A 76 -6.94 -15.97 -18.26
N PHE A 77 -8.01 -16.33 -18.97
CA PHE A 77 -8.64 -17.64 -18.83
C PHE A 77 -8.01 -18.74 -19.68
N ASN A 78 -7.51 -18.41 -20.88
CA ASN A 78 -7.00 -19.40 -21.81
C ASN A 78 -5.46 -19.48 -21.82
N GLU A 79 -4.76 -18.37 -21.56
CA GLU A 79 -3.29 -18.36 -21.54
C GLU A 79 -2.74 -18.54 -20.12
N TYR A 80 -3.32 -17.82 -19.15
CA TYR A 80 -2.88 -17.89 -17.74
C TYR A 80 -3.67 -18.90 -16.90
N ASN A 81 -4.67 -19.58 -17.47
CA ASN A 81 -5.52 -20.54 -16.77
C ASN A 81 -6.14 -19.99 -15.47
N ILE A 82 -6.52 -18.71 -15.44
CA ILE A 82 -7.10 -18.08 -14.25
C ILE A 82 -8.54 -18.55 -14.04
N ASP A 83 -8.86 -18.98 -12.82
CA ASP A 83 -10.19 -19.45 -12.47
C ASP A 83 -11.20 -18.34 -12.16
N TYR A 84 -10.76 -17.34 -11.39
CA TYR A 84 -11.61 -16.25 -10.90
C TYR A 84 -10.82 -14.95 -10.85
N ILE A 85 -11.48 -13.85 -11.21
CA ILE A 85 -11.00 -12.50 -10.98
C ILE A 85 -11.47 -12.04 -9.60
N ILE A 86 -10.55 -11.56 -8.76
CA ILE A 86 -10.84 -11.16 -7.38
C ILE A 86 -10.63 -9.65 -7.24
N HIS A 87 -11.58 -8.95 -6.64
CA HIS A 87 -11.46 -7.52 -6.34
C HIS A 87 -12.13 -7.16 -5.01
N GLY A 88 -11.80 -5.98 -4.48
CA GLY A 88 -12.52 -5.40 -3.33
C GLY A 88 -14.00 -5.20 -3.60
N ASP A 89 -14.75 -4.99 -2.53
CA ASP A 89 -16.19 -4.68 -2.53
C ASP A 89 -16.51 -3.22 -2.90
N ASP A 90 -15.47 -2.37 -3.05
CA ASP A 90 -15.62 -1.00 -3.56
C ASP A 90 -16.08 -0.99 -5.03
N PRO A 91 -17.05 -0.14 -5.41
CA PRO A 91 -17.43 0.05 -6.80
C PRO A 91 -16.24 0.55 -7.64
N CYS A 92 -15.96 -0.14 -8.75
CA CYS A 92 -14.95 0.28 -9.72
C CYS A 92 -15.65 0.70 -11.00
N LEU A 93 -15.94 2.00 -11.09
CA LEU A 93 -16.68 2.58 -12.21
C LEU A 93 -15.71 3.24 -13.18
N LEU A 94 -15.99 3.09 -14.47
CA LEU A 94 -15.33 3.79 -15.56
C LEU A 94 -15.88 5.21 -15.70
N PRO A 95 -15.24 6.11 -16.48
CA PRO A 95 -15.71 7.48 -16.67
C PRO A 95 -17.14 7.60 -17.21
N ASP A 96 -17.63 6.58 -17.91
CA ASP A 96 -19.01 6.49 -18.42
C ASP A 96 -20.02 5.94 -17.39
N GLY A 97 -19.57 5.61 -16.17
CA GLY A 97 -20.38 5.05 -15.09
C GLY A 97 -20.57 3.54 -15.16
N THR A 98 -19.99 2.85 -16.14
CA THR A 98 -20.08 1.38 -16.25
C THR A 98 -19.10 0.69 -15.30
N ASP A 99 -19.39 -0.56 -14.95
CA ASP A 99 -18.57 -1.35 -14.03
C ASP A 99 -17.38 -1.99 -14.77
N ALA A 100 -16.16 -1.68 -14.32
CA ALA A 100 -14.91 -2.17 -14.90
C ALA A 100 -14.80 -3.71 -14.91
N TYR A 101 -15.59 -4.41 -14.10
CA TYR A 101 -15.63 -5.87 -13.98
C TYR A 101 -16.93 -6.50 -14.49
N ALA A 102 -17.79 -5.74 -15.19
CA ALA A 102 -19.09 -6.22 -15.67
C ALA A 102 -19.00 -7.54 -16.45
N LEU A 103 -18.01 -7.66 -17.33
CA LEU A 103 -17.81 -8.85 -18.14
C LEU A 103 -17.44 -10.09 -17.30
N ALA A 104 -16.51 -9.94 -16.34
CA ALA A 104 -16.11 -11.01 -15.42
C ALA A 104 -17.28 -11.47 -14.53
N LYS A 105 -18.11 -10.52 -14.07
CA LYS A 105 -19.33 -10.78 -13.30
C LYS A 105 -20.36 -11.54 -14.13
N LYS A 106 -20.61 -11.11 -15.37
CA LYS A 106 -21.53 -11.79 -16.30
C LYS A 106 -21.08 -13.23 -16.61
N ALA A 107 -19.77 -13.46 -16.68
CA ALA A 107 -19.20 -14.80 -16.87
C ALA A 107 -19.27 -15.69 -15.61
N GLY A 108 -19.69 -15.17 -14.45
CA GLY A 108 -19.70 -15.91 -13.19
C GLY A 108 -18.30 -16.17 -12.60
N ARG A 109 -17.26 -15.50 -13.12
CA ARG A 109 -15.84 -15.70 -12.73
C ARG A 109 -15.28 -14.51 -11.97
N TYR A 110 -16.11 -13.93 -11.09
CA TYR A 110 -15.75 -12.80 -10.24
C TYR A 110 -16.03 -13.09 -8.77
N LYS A 111 -15.07 -12.81 -7.88
CA LYS A 111 -15.21 -12.95 -6.43
C LYS A 111 -14.84 -11.64 -5.73
N GLN A 112 -15.50 -11.38 -4.60
CA GLN A 112 -15.25 -10.18 -3.79
C GLN A 112 -14.52 -10.51 -2.49
N ILE A 113 -13.67 -9.59 -2.07
CA ILE A 113 -12.97 -9.61 -0.78
C ILE A 113 -13.23 -8.30 -0.04
N LYS A 114 -13.16 -8.33 1.29
CA LYS A 114 -13.49 -7.17 2.11
C LYS A 114 -12.36 -6.14 2.12
N ARG A 115 -12.74 -4.86 2.03
CA ARG A 115 -11.83 -3.75 2.27
C ARG A 115 -11.18 -3.84 3.66
N THR A 116 -9.92 -3.42 3.75
CA THR A 116 -9.19 -3.37 5.02
C THR A 116 -9.44 -2.05 5.72
N GLU A 117 -9.92 -2.10 6.96
CA GLU A 117 -10.15 -0.91 7.79
C GLU A 117 -8.86 -0.28 8.32
N GLY A 118 -8.90 1.04 8.50
CA GLY A 118 -7.85 1.84 9.13
C GLY A 118 -6.74 2.32 8.20
N VAL A 119 -6.83 2.06 6.88
CA VAL A 119 -5.89 2.57 5.88
C VAL A 119 -6.54 2.78 4.51
N SER A 120 -6.14 3.85 3.85
CA SER A 120 -6.34 4.08 2.42
C SER A 120 -5.22 4.98 1.89
N THR A 121 -5.02 5.02 0.57
CA THR A 121 -4.10 6.00 -0.03
C THR A 121 -4.49 7.44 0.33
N THR A 122 -5.79 7.76 0.36
CA THR A 122 -6.30 9.07 0.76
C THR A 122 -5.95 9.42 2.21
N ASP A 123 -6.09 8.45 3.12
CA ASP A 123 -5.71 8.61 4.53
C ASP A 123 -4.21 8.83 4.69
N ILE A 124 -3.37 8.05 4.01
CA ILE A 124 -1.91 8.22 4.02
C ILE A 124 -1.51 9.61 3.50
N VAL A 125 -2.08 10.04 2.36
CA VAL A 125 -1.84 11.38 1.80
C VAL A 125 -2.31 12.46 2.78
N GLY A 126 -3.47 12.28 3.42
CA GLY A 126 -3.97 13.18 4.46
C GLY A 126 -2.97 13.35 5.61
N ARG A 127 -2.38 12.26 6.10
CA ARG A 127 -1.34 12.30 7.15
C ARG A 127 -0.09 13.04 6.67
N MET A 128 0.37 12.80 5.45
CA MET A 128 1.52 13.52 4.87
C MET A 128 1.27 15.04 4.82
N LEU A 129 0.07 15.45 4.40
CA LEU A 129 -0.30 16.88 4.32
C LEU A 129 -0.33 17.54 5.71
N LEU A 130 -0.74 16.81 6.75
CA LEU A 130 -0.71 17.33 8.13
C LEU A 130 0.72 17.51 8.64
N CYS A 131 1.64 16.58 8.33
CA CYS A 131 3.05 16.71 8.68
C CYS A 131 3.74 17.93 8.03
N VAL A 132 3.27 18.38 6.85
CA VAL A 132 3.78 19.60 6.21
C VAL A 132 3.30 20.86 6.94
N ARG A 133 2.07 20.86 7.46
CA ARG A 133 1.44 22.01 8.11
C ARG A 133 2.00 22.32 9.50
N GLU A 134 2.51 21.31 10.22
CA GLU A 134 3.08 21.47 11.56
C GLU A 134 4.50 22.08 11.57
N ARG A 135 5.09 22.35 10.41
CA ARG A 135 6.29 23.20 10.32
C ARG A 135 5.84 24.66 10.49
N PRO A 136 6.25 25.41 11.52
CA PRO A 136 5.97 26.82 11.60
C PRO A 136 6.76 27.51 10.48
N VAL A 137 6.11 27.72 9.34
CA VAL A 137 6.63 28.59 8.30
C VAL A 137 6.38 30.01 8.80
N SER A 138 7.42 30.61 9.37
CA SER A 138 7.62 32.04 9.17
C SER A 138 7.58 32.26 7.66
N ASP A 139 6.56 32.98 7.22
CA ASP A 139 6.31 33.54 5.89
C ASP A 139 5.25 32.90 4.97
N ASN A 140 4.19 33.71 4.83
CA ASN A 140 3.24 33.87 3.74
C ASN A 140 2.05 32.93 3.45
N GLN A 141 0.95 33.64 3.17
CA GLN A 141 -0.43 33.25 2.95
C GLN A 141 -0.60 32.37 1.69
N SER A 142 -1.37 31.26 1.77
CA SER A 142 -2.26 30.74 0.69
C SER A 142 -2.66 29.25 0.77
N HIS A 143 -2.59 28.54 1.91
CA HIS A 143 -2.91 27.08 1.93
C HIS A 143 -4.34 26.68 2.37
N SER A 144 -5.33 27.58 2.31
CA SER A 144 -6.73 27.26 2.70
C SER A 144 -7.56 26.55 1.61
N SER A 145 -7.00 26.30 0.44
CA SER A 145 -7.69 25.71 -0.71
C SER A 145 -7.68 24.17 -0.71
N LEU A 146 -6.59 23.52 -0.29
CA LEU A 146 -6.43 22.06 -0.42
C LEU A 146 -7.34 21.25 0.52
N GLN A 147 -7.63 21.76 1.73
CA GLN A 147 -8.49 21.06 2.69
C GLN A 147 -9.97 20.97 2.24
N ARG A 148 -10.44 21.93 1.44
CA ARG A 148 -11.83 21.93 0.94
C ARG A 148 -12.06 20.93 -0.19
N GLN A 149 -11.06 20.64 -1.02
CA GLN A 149 -11.24 19.77 -2.18
C GLN A 149 -11.36 18.29 -1.82
N PHE A 150 -10.78 17.85 -0.70
CA PHE A 150 -10.84 16.45 -0.27
C PHE A 150 -11.93 16.15 0.78
N SER A 151 -12.63 17.17 1.30
CA SER A 151 -13.63 17.02 2.36
C SER A 151 -15.06 16.72 1.86
N HIS A 152 -15.28 16.54 0.56
CA HIS A 152 -16.58 16.09 0.03
C HIS A 152 -16.70 14.56 0.12
N GLY A 153 -16.76 14.06 1.36
CA GLY A 153 -16.91 12.63 1.63
C GLY A 153 -16.68 12.30 3.11
N HIS A 154 -17.71 12.52 3.94
CA HIS A 154 -17.81 12.12 5.35
C HIS A 154 -16.90 12.87 6.35
N GLY A 155 -17.33 14.07 6.76
CA GLY A 155 -16.82 14.72 7.98
C GLY A 155 -17.64 14.33 9.20
N GLN A 156 -17.07 13.53 10.10
CA GLN A 156 -17.45 13.60 11.52
C GLN A 156 -16.47 14.58 12.20
N ASN A 157 -17.03 15.59 12.88
CA ASN A 157 -16.27 16.51 13.71
C ASN A 157 -15.56 15.72 14.82
N ILE A 158 -14.24 15.80 14.89
CA ILE A 158 -13.46 15.30 16.03
C ILE A 158 -13.03 16.53 16.83
N ASP A 159 -13.50 16.57 18.08
CA ASP A 159 -13.13 17.58 19.07
C ASP A 159 -11.63 17.54 19.36
N ASP A 160 -10.97 18.67 19.13
CA ASP A 160 -9.56 18.91 19.38
C ASP A 160 -9.34 19.23 20.86
N SER A 161 -9.19 18.18 21.68
CA SER A 161 -8.75 18.35 23.07
C SER A 161 -7.85 17.19 23.51
N GLY A 162 -6.53 17.36 23.34
CA GLY A 162 -5.54 16.47 23.94
C GLY A 162 -4.14 16.59 23.38
N PHE A 163 -3.37 17.55 23.89
CA PHE A 163 -1.93 17.71 23.66
C PHE A 163 -1.15 16.40 23.89
N GLY A 164 -0.51 15.91 22.82
CA GLY A 164 0.59 14.94 22.85
C GLY A 164 1.37 15.03 21.54
N ASN A 165 2.67 15.31 21.61
CA ASN A 165 3.62 15.48 20.49
C ASN A 165 3.82 14.20 19.64
N GLY A 166 2.77 13.70 19.02
CA GLY A 166 2.81 12.57 18.11
C GLY A 166 1.48 12.43 17.41
N THR A 167 1.51 12.51 16.09
CA THR A 167 0.36 12.43 15.18
C THR A 167 -0.25 11.02 15.21
N LYS A 168 -0.97 10.66 16.28
CA LYS A 168 -1.75 9.41 16.37
C LYS A 168 -3.05 9.56 15.59
N ILE A 169 -2.93 9.71 14.27
CA ILE A 169 -4.06 9.85 13.33
C ILE A 169 -4.52 8.49 12.80
N SER A 170 -3.77 7.42 13.07
CA SER A 170 -4.15 6.08 12.63
C SER A 170 -5.32 5.51 13.43
N HIS A 171 -6.43 5.23 12.75
CA HIS A 171 -7.56 4.46 13.29
C HIS A 171 -7.34 2.93 13.19
N PHE A 172 -6.12 2.47 12.89
CA PHE A 172 -5.80 1.06 12.82
C PHE A 172 -5.90 0.39 14.20
N LEU A 173 -6.68 -0.69 14.28
CA LEU A 173 -6.80 -1.53 15.46
C LEU A 173 -5.95 -2.79 15.29
N PRO A 174 -4.73 -2.85 15.84
CA PRO A 174 -3.93 -4.07 15.82
C PRO A 174 -4.62 -5.15 16.67
N THR A 175 -4.76 -6.36 16.11
CA THR A 175 -5.24 -7.53 16.84
C THR A 175 -4.25 -8.67 16.68
N SER A 176 -4.13 -9.54 17.69
CA SER A 176 -3.27 -10.73 17.61
C SER A 176 -3.60 -11.59 16.39
N ARG A 177 -4.89 -11.66 16.02
CA ARG A 177 -5.36 -12.34 14.80
C ARG A 177 -4.75 -11.76 13.53
N ARG A 178 -4.71 -10.43 13.39
CA ARG A 178 -4.07 -9.77 12.23
C ARG A 178 -2.56 -10.03 12.20
N ILE A 179 -1.88 -10.01 13.35
CA ILE A 179 -0.45 -10.32 13.43
C ILE A 179 -0.18 -11.75 12.95
N VAL A 180 -0.92 -12.72 13.46
CA VAL A 180 -0.78 -14.13 13.05
C VAL A 180 -1.00 -14.30 11.55
N GLN A 181 -2.04 -13.67 11.00
CA GLN A 181 -2.35 -13.70 9.56
C GLN A 181 -1.21 -13.17 8.68
N PHE A 182 -0.43 -12.20 9.16
CA PHE A 182 0.68 -11.58 8.42
C PHE A 182 2.04 -12.21 8.73
N SER A 183 2.20 -12.86 9.87
CA SER A 183 3.43 -13.54 10.27
C SER A 183 3.71 -14.79 9.43
N ASN A 184 4.98 -15.18 9.33
CA ASN A 184 5.34 -16.54 8.95
C ASN A 184 5.44 -17.33 10.25
N GLY A 185 4.51 -18.26 10.50
CA GLY A 185 4.44 -19.02 11.76
C GLY A 185 5.56 -20.03 11.98
N ARG A 186 6.70 -19.88 11.30
CA ARG A 186 7.86 -20.79 11.36
C ARG A 186 9.05 -20.03 11.92
N GLY A 187 9.65 -20.56 12.98
CA GLY A 187 10.92 -20.07 13.51
C GLY A 187 12.12 -20.47 12.65
N PRO A 188 13.32 -19.96 12.96
CA PRO A 188 14.54 -20.40 12.30
C PRO A 188 14.77 -21.90 12.56
N GLY A 189 15.06 -22.65 11.50
CA GLY A 189 15.50 -24.05 11.63
C GLY A 189 16.92 -24.14 12.20
N PRO A 190 17.39 -25.34 12.60
CA PRO A 190 18.68 -25.55 13.27
C PRO A 190 19.88 -24.92 12.55
N ASP A 191 19.90 -24.98 11.21
CA ASP A 191 21.01 -24.47 10.38
C ASP A 191 20.74 -23.07 9.79
N SER A 192 19.72 -22.37 10.29
CA SER A 192 19.36 -21.05 9.76
C SER A 192 20.29 -19.98 10.30
N ARG A 193 20.86 -19.17 9.40
CA ARG A 193 21.53 -17.92 9.78
C ARG A 193 20.47 -16.85 10.02
N VAL A 194 20.44 -16.33 11.24
CA VAL A 194 19.51 -15.27 11.64
C VAL A 194 20.17 -13.92 11.40
N VAL A 195 19.57 -13.10 10.54
CA VAL A 195 20.01 -11.73 10.25
C VAL A 195 19.05 -10.74 10.89
N TYR A 196 19.59 -9.68 11.48
CA TYR A 196 18.82 -8.58 12.07
C TYR A 196 18.99 -7.33 11.22
N ILE A 197 17.88 -6.66 10.92
CA ILE A 197 17.86 -5.33 10.30
C ILE A 197 16.97 -4.43 11.16
N ASP A 198 17.49 -3.24 11.47
CA ASP A 198 16.76 -2.19 12.17
C ASP A 198 16.44 -1.03 11.22
N GLY A 199 15.32 -0.37 11.47
CA GLY A 199 14.90 0.79 10.70
C GLY A 199 13.49 1.25 11.06
N ALA A 200 13.16 2.48 10.66
CA ALA A 200 11.81 3.00 10.83
C ALA A 200 10.82 2.20 9.98
N PHE A 201 11.19 1.79 8.77
CA PHE A 201 10.30 1.13 7.80
C PHE A 201 8.97 1.89 7.58
N ASP A 202 8.97 3.21 7.81
CA ASP A 202 7.83 4.07 7.57
C ASP A 202 7.55 4.15 6.06
N LEU A 203 6.27 4.18 5.70
CA LEU A 203 5.80 4.11 4.31
C LEU A 203 6.55 3.05 3.48
N PHE A 204 6.57 1.81 3.96
CA PHE A 204 7.32 0.70 3.36
C PHE A 204 7.24 0.67 1.81
N HIS A 205 8.36 0.91 1.14
CA HIS A 205 8.45 1.17 -0.30
C HIS A 205 9.51 0.32 -1.01
N ALA A 206 9.66 0.51 -2.32
CA ALA A 206 10.51 -0.29 -3.20
C ALA A 206 11.99 -0.35 -2.79
N GLY A 207 12.50 0.69 -2.12
CA GLY A 207 13.86 0.74 -1.58
C GLY A 207 14.06 -0.27 -0.46
N HIS A 208 13.15 -0.28 0.54
CA HIS A 208 13.19 -1.29 1.61
C HIS A 208 13.09 -2.71 1.07
N VAL A 209 12.27 -2.94 0.05
CA VAL A 209 12.18 -4.24 -0.62
C VAL A 209 13.52 -4.66 -1.23
N GLU A 210 14.23 -3.73 -1.86
CA GLU A 210 15.52 -3.99 -2.50
C GLU A 210 16.64 -4.26 -1.49
N ASP A 211 16.66 -3.49 -0.40
CA ASP A 211 17.58 -3.71 0.73
C ASP A 211 17.36 -5.08 1.36
N ILE A 212 16.10 -5.41 1.68
CA ILE A 212 15.71 -6.69 2.26
C ILE A 212 16.00 -7.85 1.30
N ALA A 213 15.70 -7.70 0.01
CA ALA A 213 15.97 -8.73 -0.99
C ALA A 213 17.47 -8.99 -1.14
N THR A 214 18.30 -7.96 -1.05
CA THR A 214 19.76 -8.09 -1.06
C THR A 214 20.25 -8.87 0.15
N CYS A 215 19.72 -8.59 1.34
CA CYS A 215 20.02 -9.36 2.54
C CYS A 215 19.52 -10.81 2.44
N SER A 216 18.32 -11.04 1.91
CA SER A 216 17.73 -12.38 1.78
C SER A 216 18.39 -13.26 0.71
N ARG A 217 18.97 -12.67 -0.35
CA ARG A 217 19.76 -13.45 -1.33
C ARG A 217 21.05 -14.00 -0.71
N ALA A 218 21.60 -13.29 0.28
CA ALA A 218 22.75 -13.77 1.02
C ALA A 218 22.36 -14.78 2.11
N TRP A 219 21.14 -14.70 2.69
CA TRP A 219 20.80 -15.40 3.93
C TRP A 219 19.35 -15.93 4.03
N ARG A 220 19.17 -17.05 4.74
CA ARG A 220 17.92 -17.85 4.76
C ARG A 220 16.85 -17.41 5.76
N PHE A 221 17.16 -16.52 6.72
CA PHE A 221 16.18 -16.04 7.72
C PHE A 221 16.47 -14.58 8.12
N LEU A 222 15.42 -13.75 8.13
CA LEU A 222 15.52 -12.32 8.44
C LEU A 222 14.51 -11.92 9.53
N ALA A 223 14.99 -11.21 10.54
CA ALA A 223 14.18 -10.55 11.56
C ALA A 223 14.32 -9.02 11.43
N CYS A 224 13.19 -8.33 11.29
CA CYS A 224 13.17 -6.86 11.27
C CYS A 224 12.66 -6.32 12.61
N GLY A 225 13.42 -5.40 13.20
CA GLY A 225 12.99 -4.62 14.38
C GLY A 225 12.27 -3.34 13.96
N HIS A 226 11.30 -2.88 14.76
CA HIS A 226 10.67 -1.57 14.60
C HIS A 226 10.40 -0.95 15.98
N SER A 227 10.74 0.33 16.18
CA SER A 227 10.52 1.06 17.44
C SER A 227 10.06 2.51 17.19
N HIS A 228 8.76 2.76 17.35
CA HIS A 228 8.14 4.09 17.24
C HIS A 228 8.79 5.18 18.12
N ARG A 229 9.38 4.82 19.27
CA ARG A 229 9.96 5.79 20.22
C ARG A 229 11.32 6.34 19.75
N SER A 230 11.98 5.61 18.87
CA SER A 230 13.30 5.96 18.32
C SER A 230 13.16 6.88 17.11
N ASP A 231 12.14 6.65 16.27
CA ASP A 231 11.93 7.36 15.01
C ASP A 231 11.67 8.86 15.19
N HIS A 232 10.81 9.22 16.16
CA HIS A 232 10.50 10.63 16.45
C HIS A 232 11.73 11.45 16.91
N LYS A 233 12.70 10.82 17.58
CA LYS A 233 13.92 11.51 18.07
C LYS A 233 14.98 11.68 16.98
N PHE A 234 15.02 10.77 16.01
CA PHE A 234 16.01 10.80 14.95
C PHE A 234 15.61 11.78 13.85
N ASN A 235 14.33 11.75 13.44
CA ASN A 235 13.82 12.62 12.38
C ASN A 235 13.75 14.11 12.78
N SER A 236 13.76 14.41 14.09
CA SER A 236 13.81 15.79 14.60
C SER A 236 15.24 16.35 14.73
N ARG A 237 16.29 15.52 14.61
CA ARG A 237 17.70 15.94 14.76
C ARG A 237 18.38 16.26 13.43
N THR A 238 17.80 15.85 12.30
CA THR A 238 18.35 16.08 10.95
C THR A 238 18.09 17.50 10.42
N THR A 239 17.46 18.40 11.18
CA THR A 239 17.15 19.78 10.76
C THR A 239 17.81 20.88 11.60
N SER A 240 18.81 20.59 12.42
CA SER A 240 19.62 21.67 13.04
C SER A 240 20.72 22.11 12.07
N PRO A 241 20.74 23.37 11.59
CA PRO A 241 21.88 23.90 10.85
C PRO A 241 23.07 23.99 11.81
N ASN A 242 24.24 23.51 11.37
CA ASN A 242 25.50 23.77 12.04
C ASN A 242 25.74 25.29 12.07
N HIS A 243 25.45 25.91 13.21
CA HIS A 243 25.96 27.23 13.53
C HIS A 243 27.42 27.06 13.98
N GLU A 244 28.35 27.15 13.04
CA GLU A 244 29.70 27.58 13.36
C GLU A 244 29.74 29.10 13.30
N SER A 245 30.33 29.72 14.31
CA SER A 245 30.55 31.16 14.40
C SER A 245 31.75 31.39 15.30
N PRO A 246 32.49 32.49 15.08
CA PRO A 246 33.35 32.81 13.94
C PRO A 246 34.80 32.35 14.14
#